data_AF-A0A924TYY3-F1
#
_entry.id   AF-A0A924TYY3-F1
#
_cell.length_a   1.000
_cell.length_b   1.000
_cell.length_c   1.000
_cell.angle_alpha   90.00
_cell.angle_beta   90.00
_cell.angle_gamma   90.00
#
_symmetry.space_group_name_H-M   'P 1'
#
loop_
_entity.id
_entity.type
_entity.pdbx_description
1 polymer ?
#
loop_
_entity_poly.entity_id
_entity_poly.type
_entity_poly.pdbx_seq_one_letter_code
_entity_poly.pdbx_strand_id
1 'polypeptide(L)'
;MKQMEVTILGQSYLLGCPEGGEVALLEAVGSVDREMSAIRDGGKVKARERIAVLAALNLAYALAGRPALRAPPSGSASSAAMDSGTVDVDGLIQRLDQALGANGQLL
;
A
#
# COMPACT_ATOMS: atom_id res chain seq x y z
N MET A 1 31.04 -6.77 1.24
CA MET A 1 30.02 -7.74 0.70
C MET A 1 29.78 -8.85 1.73
N LYS A 2 28.70 -8.79 2.50
CA LYS A 2 28.34 -9.83 3.48
C LYS A 2 27.22 -10.69 2.91
N GLN A 3 27.27 -12.00 3.11
CA GLN A 3 26.14 -12.88 2.78
C GLN A 3 25.30 -13.12 4.04
N MET A 4 23.99 -13.20 3.88
CA MET A 4 23.04 -13.44 4.96
C MET A 4 22.11 -14.59 4.55
N GLU A 5 22.00 -15.61 5.40
CA GLU A 5 21.00 -16.65 5.25
C GLU A 5 19.67 -16.15 5.81
N VAL A 6 18.59 -16.32 5.05
CA VAL A 6 17.23 -15.97 5.46
C VAL A 6 16.26 -17.07 5.06
N THR A 7 15.11 -17.16 5.72
CA THR A 7 14.09 -18.18 5.42
C THR A 7 12.85 -17.52 4.83
N ILE A 8 12.38 -18.01 3.66
CA ILE A 8 11.14 -17.56 3.02
C ILE A 8 10.27 -18.78 2.68
N LEU A 9 9.08 -18.83 3.26
CA LEU A 9 8.12 -19.93 3.18
C LEU A 9 8.77 -21.27 3.56
N GLY A 10 9.51 -21.29 4.67
CA GLY A 10 10.17 -22.48 5.22
C GLY A 10 11.37 -23.00 4.41
N GLN A 11 12.02 -22.15 3.61
CA GLN A 11 13.17 -22.51 2.78
C GLN A 11 14.28 -21.46 2.91
N SER A 12 15.52 -21.91 3.13
CA SER A 12 16.69 -21.04 3.25
C SER A 12 17.15 -20.48 1.90
N TYR A 13 17.52 -19.21 1.91
CA TYR A 13 18.13 -18.48 0.80
C TYR A 13 19.34 -17.70 1.30
N LEU A 14 20.43 -17.74 0.56
CA LEU A 14 21.60 -16.88 0.78
C LEU A 14 21.47 -15.63 -0.09
N LEU A 15 21.34 -14.45 0.54
CA LEU A 15 21.30 -13.17 -0.16
C LEU A 15 22.57 -12.35 0.12
N GLY A 16 23.01 -11.60 -0.88
CA GLY A 16 24.04 -10.58 -0.71
C GLY A 16 23.45 -9.37 0.01
N CYS A 17 24.02 -9.01 1.15
CA CYS A 17 23.65 -7.82 1.90
C CYS A 17 24.66 -6.68 1.66
N PRO A 18 24.20 -5.47 1.28
CA PRO A 18 25.05 -4.28 1.30
C PRO A 18 25.38 -3.90 2.75
N GLU A 19 26.49 -3.18 2.94
CA GLU A 19 26.99 -2.82 4.27
C GLU A 19 26.03 -1.82 4.94
N GLY A 20 25.60 -2.13 6.18
CA GLY A 20 24.56 -1.40 6.89
C GLY A 20 23.11 -1.73 6.47
N GLY A 21 22.89 -2.56 5.45
CA GLY A 21 21.56 -2.89 4.92
C GLY A 21 20.83 -4.06 5.60
N GLU A 22 21.42 -4.70 6.62
CA GLU A 22 20.94 -5.97 7.19
C GLU A 22 19.49 -5.87 7.71
N VAL A 23 19.15 -4.79 8.41
CA VAL A 23 17.80 -4.56 8.95
C VAL A 23 16.78 -4.38 7.82
N ALA A 24 17.07 -3.53 6.84
CA ALA A 24 16.17 -3.30 5.70
C ALA A 24 15.98 -4.57 4.84
N LEU A 25 17.01 -5.41 4.72
CA LEU A 25 16.92 -6.70 4.05
C LEU A 25 16.03 -7.68 4.83
N LEU A 26 16.15 -7.74 6.16
CA LEU A 26 15.26 -8.56 7.01
C LEU A 26 13.80 -8.09 6.95
N GLU A 27 13.54 -6.76 6.96
CA GLU A 27 12.19 -6.22 6.79
C GLU A 27 11.57 -6.56 5.42
N ALA A 28 12.37 -6.46 4.34
CA ALA A 28 11.94 -6.86 3.01
C ALA A 28 11.61 -8.36 2.93
N VAL A 29 12.46 -9.21 3.52
CA VAL A 29 12.25 -10.66 3.62
C VAL A 29 10.97 -10.98 4.39
N GLY A 30 10.75 -10.36 5.55
CA GLY A 30 9.53 -10.55 6.34
C GLY A 30 8.26 -10.10 5.61
N SER A 31 8.36 -9.05 4.80
CA SER A 31 7.26 -8.58 3.94
C SER A 31 6.91 -9.59 2.84
N VAL A 32 7.93 -10.20 2.20
CA VAL A 32 7.74 -11.27 1.20
C VAL A 32 7.17 -12.53 1.83
N ASP A 33 7.69 -12.98 2.98
CA ASP A 33 7.21 -14.19 3.66
C ASP A 33 5.74 -14.06 4.10
N ARG A 34 5.35 -12.88 4.59
CA ARG A 34 3.97 -12.56 4.96
C ARG A 34 3.00 -12.66 3.78
N GLU A 35 3.32 -12.02 2.65
CA GLU A 35 2.47 -12.08 1.45
C GLU A 35 2.41 -13.50 0.86
N MET A 36 3.54 -14.19 0.78
CA MET A 36 3.58 -15.58 0.30
C MET A 36 2.78 -16.52 1.22
N SER A 37 2.85 -16.33 2.54
CA SER A 37 2.05 -17.10 3.50
C SER A 37 0.56 -16.79 3.38
N ALA A 38 0.16 -15.52 3.26
CA ALA A 38 -1.24 -15.14 3.08
C ALA A 38 -1.87 -15.76 1.81
N ILE A 39 -1.13 -15.80 0.70
CA ILE A 39 -1.58 -16.41 -0.56
C ILE A 39 -1.65 -17.94 -0.44
N ARG A 40 -0.69 -18.58 0.24
CA ARG A 40 -0.70 -20.02 0.53
C ARG A 40 -1.90 -20.40 1.39
N ASP A 41 -2.12 -19.68 2.48
CA ASP A 41 -3.13 -19.98 3.49
C ASP A 41 -4.55 -19.71 2.95
N GLY A 42 -4.68 -18.79 1.98
CA GLY A 42 -5.90 -18.62 1.19
C GLY A 42 -6.25 -19.79 0.25
N GLY A 43 -5.38 -20.80 0.10
CA GLY A 43 -5.67 -22.09 -0.54
C GLY A 43 -5.92 -22.10 -2.06
N LYS A 44 -6.16 -20.94 -2.68
CA LYS A 44 -6.49 -20.78 -4.11
C LYS A 44 -5.34 -21.17 -5.05
N VAL A 45 -4.09 -21.08 -4.59
CA VAL A 45 -2.89 -21.36 -5.39
C VAL A 45 -1.98 -22.29 -4.60
N LYS A 46 -1.70 -23.48 -5.14
CA LYS A 46 -0.83 -24.49 -4.50
C LYS A 46 0.61 -24.50 -5.00
N ALA A 47 0.87 -23.97 -6.20
CA ALA A 47 2.19 -23.96 -6.81
C ALA A 47 3.05 -22.83 -6.22
N ARG A 48 4.15 -23.17 -5.54
CA ARG A 48 5.02 -22.23 -4.81
C ARG A 48 5.60 -21.12 -5.69
N GLU A 49 5.94 -21.42 -6.94
CA GLU A 49 6.40 -20.44 -7.93
C GLU A 49 5.33 -19.39 -8.24
N ARG A 50 4.07 -19.82 -8.41
CA ARG A 50 2.94 -18.91 -8.65
C ARG A 50 2.62 -18.07 -7.42
N ILE A 51 2.78 -18.63 -6.21
CA ILE A 51 2.68 -17.88 -4.94
C ILE A 51 3.75 -16.77 -4.89
N ALA A 52 5.01 -17.08 -5.25
CA ALA A 52 6.09 -16.10 -5.27
C ALA A 52 5.85 -14.96 -6.26
N VAL A 53 5.39 -15.27 -7.49
CA VAL A 53 5.05 -14.26 -8.51
C VAL A 53 3.89 -13.37 -8.04
N LEU A 54 2.84 -13.94 -7.45
CA LEU A 54 1.71 -13.16 -6.94
C LEU A 54 2.09 -12.27 -5.74
N ALA A 55 2.91 -12.78 -4.81
CA ALA A 55 3.41 -11.99 -3.69
C ALA A 55 4.29 -10.81 -4.17
N ALA A 56 5.18 -11.06 -5.14
CA ALA A 56 6.00 -10.01 -5.74
C ALA A 56 5.14 -8.93 -6.44
N LEU A 57 4.10 -9.33 -7.18
CA LEU A 57 3.15 -8.41 -7.80
C LEU A 57 2.35 -7.59 -6.78
N ASN A 58 1.86 -8.22 -5.70
CA ASN A 58 1.17 -7.53 -4.61
C ASN A 58 2.06 -6.47 -3.96
N LEU A 59 3.31 -6.82 -3.63
CA LEU A 59 4.27 -5.89 -3.02
C LEU A 59 4.62 -4.75 -3.97
N ALA A 60 4.88 -5.03 -5.25
CA ALA A 60 5.14 -4.00 -6.26
C ALA A 60 3.94 -3.07 -6.43
N TYR A 61 2.71 -3.59 -6.42
CA TYR A 61 1.49 -2.80 -6.49
C TYR A 61 1.30 -1.92 -5.25
N ALA A 62 1.56 -2.45 -4.05
CA ALA A 62 1.50 -1.68 -2.81
C ALA A 62 2.55 -0.55 -2.76
N LEU A 63 3.74 -0.77 -3.32
CA LEU A 63 4.78 0.25 -3.45
C LEU A 63 4.41 1.32 -4.49
N ALA A 64 3.82 0.92 -5.62
CA ALA A 64 3.38 1.85 -6.68
C ALA A 64 2.14 2.67 -6.28
N GLY A 65 1.23 2.08 -5.50
CA GLY A 65 0.03 2.74 -4.98
C GLY A 65 0.31 3.68 -3.79
N ARG A 66 1.49 3.61 -3.19
CA ARG A 66 1.93 4.58 -2.18
C ARG A 66 2.36 5.85 -2.93
N PRO A 67 1.62 6.98 -2.85
CA PRO A 67 2.09 8.21 -3.44
C PRO A 67 3.44 8.52 -2.81
N ALA A 68 4.48 8.62 -3.63
CA ALA A 68 5.76 9.10 -3.17
C ALA A 68 5.50 10.44 -2.46
N LEU A 69 5.84 10.52 -1.17
CA LEU A 69 5.88 11.78 -0.44
C LEU A 69 6.94 12.64 -1.12
N ARG A 70 6.47 13.35 -2.14
CA ARG A 70 7.24 14.14 -3.08
C ARG A 70 7.99 15.15 -2.24
N ALA A 71 9.31 14.98 -2.16
CA ALA A 71 10.19 15.92 -1.47
C ALA A 71 9.79 17.34 -1.93
N PRO A 72 9.52 18.27 -1.01
CA PRO A 72 8.94 19.55 -1.37
C PRO A 72 9.86 20.24 -2.37
N PRO A 73 9.35 20.68 -3.54
CA PRO A 73 10.16 21.45 -4.46
C PRO A 73 10.51 22.78 -3.79
N SER A 74 11.78 22.96 -3.42
CA SER A 74 12.31 24.27 -3.07
C SER A 74 12.14 25.21 -4.26
N GLY A 75 11.15 26.08 -4.19
CA GLY A 75 10.90 27.13 -5.19
C GLY A 75 9.73 26.85 -6.15
N SER A 76 8.51 27.10 -5.71
CA SER A 76 7.67 28.18 -6.28
C SER A 76 6.38 28.33 -5.47
N ALA A 77 6.03 29.57 -5.14
CA ALA A 77 4.69 29.88 -4.64
C ALA A 77 3.64 29.81 -5.78
N SER A 78 2.37 29.69 -5.39
CA SER A 78 1.15 29.82 -6.19
C SER A 78 0.93 28.85 -7.37
N SER A 79 0.13 27.80 -7.10
CA SER A 79 -1.17 27.64 -7.78
C SER A 79 -2.11 26.77 -6.94
N ALA A 80 -3.39 27.14 -6.94
CA ALA A 80 -4.51 26.63 -6.14
C ALA A 80 -4.54 25.11 -5.83
N ALA A 81 -4.68 24.77 -4.54
CA ALA A 81 -5.49 23.64 -4.08
C ALA A 81 -6.98 24.05 -4.11
N MET A 82 -8.03 23.21 -4.10
CA MET A 82 -8.24 21.77 -3.86
C MET A 82 -9.33 21.28 -4.88
N ASP A 83 -9.77 20.03 -5.01
CA ASP A 83 -9.43 18.71 -4.45
C ASP A 83 -9.54 17.65 -5.59
N SER A 84 -9.09 16.41 -5.36
CA SER A 84 -9.55 15.23 -6.10
C SER A 84 -9.35 13.96 -5.26
N GLY A 85 -10.18 13.75 -4.24
CA GLY A 85 -10.15 12.50 -3.47
C GLY A 85 -11.23 12.35 -2.40
N THR A 86 -11.93 13.41 -2.02
CA THR A 86 -12.96 13.37 -0.97
C THR A 86 -14.35 13.66 -1.53
N VAL A 87 -15.30 12.76 -1.26
CA VAL A 87 -16.72 13.09 -1.39
C VAL A 87 -17.06 14.02 -0.23
N ASP A 88 -17.41 15.25 -0.53
CA ASP A 88 -17.84 16.25 0.45
C ASP A 88 -19.19 15.85 1.07
N VAL A 89 -19.12 15.08 2.17
CA VAL A 89 -20.29 14.54 2.88
C VAL A 89 -21.09 15.68 3.52
N ASP A 90 -20.42 16.70 4.07
CA ASP A 90 -21.07 17.87 4.67
C ASP A 90 -21.84 18.66 3.61
N GLY A 91 -21.25 18.87 2.42
CA GLY A 91 -21.94 19.49 1.28
C GLY A 91 -23.14 18.67 0.75
N LEU A 92 -23.13 17.34 0.90
CA LEU A 92 -24.28 16.48 0.59
C LEU A 92 -25.38 16.58 1.65
N ILE A 93 -25.02 16.61 2.94
CA ILE A 93 -25.96 16.82 4.05
C ILE A 93 -26.66 18.19 3.90
N GLN A 94 -25.90 19.25 3.64
CA GLN A 94 -26.46 20.60 3.49
C GLN A 94 -27.44 20.72 2.30
N ARG A 95 -27.20 19.99 1.20
CA ARG A 95 -28.15 19.89 0.08
C ARG A 95 -29.41 19.11 0.44
N LEU A 96 -29.28 18.06 1.26
CA LEU A 96 -30.41 17.27 1.74
C LEU A 96 -31.30 18.10 2.67
N ASP A 97 -30.71 18.80 3.64
CA ASP A 97 -31.44 19.73 4.53
C ASP A 97 -32.12 20.86 3.74
N GLN A 98 -31.47 21.39 2.71
CA GLN A 98 -32.08 22.40 1.84
C GLN A 98 -33.26 21.83 1.02
N ALA A 99 -33.15 20.60 0.50
CA ALA A 99 -34.22 19.95 -0.24
C ALA A 99 -35.41 19.55 0.65
N LEU A 100 -35.15 19.15 1.90
CA LEU A 100 -36.18 18.85 2.90
C LEU A 100 -36.85 20.14 3.41
N GLY A 101 -36.05 21.16 3.74
CA GLY A 101 -36.54 22.46 4.21
C GLY A 101 -37.34 23.25 3.16
N ALA A 102 -36.99 23.13 1.88
CA ALA A 102 -37.71 23.79 0.78
C ALA A 102 -39.12 23.23 0.54
N ASN A 103 -39.42 22.00 0.98
CA ASN A 103 -40.72 21.35 0.73
C ASN A 103 -41.79 21.61 1.81
N GLY A 104 -41.46 22.32 2.91
CA GLY A 104 -42.48 22.92 3.80
C GLY A 104 -43.51 21.95 4.42
N GLN A 105 -43.17 20.68 4.56
CA GLN A 105 -44.02 19.59 5.06
C GLN A 105 -43.16 18.66 5.94
N LEU A 106 -43.51 18.25 7.16
CA LEU A 106 -44.60 18.48 8.14
C LEU A 106 -43.87 18.46 9.53
N LEU A 107 -44.27 19.00 10.68
CA LEU A 107 -45.58 19.27 11.31
C LEU A 107 -46.67 18.22 11.04
#